data_AF-A0A653X5E7-F1
#
_entry.id   AF-A0A653X5E7-F1
#
_cell.length_a   1.000
_cell.length_b   1.000
_cell.length_c   1.000
_cell.angle_alpha   90.00
_cell.angle_beta   90.00
_cell.angle_gamma   90.00
#
_symmetry.space_group_name_H-M   'P 1'
#
loop_
_entity.id
_entity.type
_entity.pdbx_description
1 polymer ?
#
loop_
_entity_poly.entity_id
_entity_poly.type
_entity_poly.pdbx_seq_one_letter_code
_entity_poly.pdbx_strand_id
1 'polypeptide(L)'
;MRWVYVVLAWLVAAGVFVQAGSLAFAHVGLDNYIDHGGSVDSAFVEASQAGSVSVIGDAGFATHAANGMMVLPVLALLLLISSFFVRGKSAKLWALLVVALIALQITVAFTMFDMPYLGIVHGVNALAILLVAITAALRARRVSPSATTTQAMAPSAVGTTAGTERSDAIQA
;
A
#
# COMPACT_ATOMS: atom_id res chain seq x y z
N MET A 1 16.42 -0.70 -2.66
CA MET A 1 15.04 -1.08 -3.06
C MET A 1 14.02 -1.13 -1.93
N ARG A 2 14.40 -1.38 -0.67
CA ARG A 2 13.44 -1.39 0.46
C ARG A 2 12.68 -0.06 0.64
N TRP A 3 13.38 1.07 0.61
CA TRP A 3 12.73 2.38 0.70
C TRP A 3 11.76 2.61 -0.47
N VAL A 4 12.20 2.30 -1.71
CA VAL A 4 11.36 2.36 -2.92
C VAL A 4 10.10 1.52 -2.75
N TYR A 5 10.22 0.26 -2.29
CA TYR A 5 9.08 -0.62 -2.01
C TYR A 5 8.11 -0.01 -0.98
N VAL A 6 8.62 0.54 0.12
CA VAL A 6 7.79 1.17 1.17
C VAL A 6 7.06 2.40 0.63
N VAL A 7 7.74 3.25 -0.13
CA VAL A 7 7.14 4.44 -0.75
C VAL A 7 6.07 4.04 -1.74
N LEU A 8 6.34 3.08 -2.63
CA LEU A 8 5.37 2.59 -3.60
C LEU A 8 4.13 2.00 -2.92
N ALA A 9 4.30 1.23 -1.84
CA ALA A 9 3.18 0.69 -1.08
C ALA A 9 2.32 1.81 -0.44
N TRP A 10 2.94 2.87 0.07
CA TRP A 10 2.20 4.04 0.55
C TRP A 10 1.52 4.83 -0.57
N LEU A 11 2.13 4.92 -1.74
CA LEU A 11 1.53 5.57 -2.91
C LEU A 11 0.30 4.81 -3.40
N VAL A 12 0.31 3.48 -3.39
CA VAL A 12 -0.88 2.66 -3.67
C VAL A 12 -1.99 2.98 -2.67
N ALA A 13 -1.67 2.98 -1.38
CA ALA A 13 -2.64 3.30 -0.32
C ALA A 13 -3.23 4.72 -0.49
N ALA A 14 -2.38 5.73 -0.74
CA ALA A 14 -2.81 7.10 -1.00
C ALA A 14 -3.67 7.21 -2.27
N GLY A 15 -3.30 6.49 -3.33
CA GLY A 15 -4.08 6.44 -4.57
C GLY A 15 -5.48 5.89 -4.36
N VAL A 16 -5.68 4.90 -3.49
CA VAL A 16 -7.03 4.41 -3.12
C VAL A 16 -7.83 5.49 -2.37
N PHE A 17 -7.21 6.26 -1.47
CA PHE A 17 -7.88 7.38 -0.80
C PHE A 17 -8.32 8.46 -1.80
N VAL A 18 -7.46 8.85 -2.74
CA VAL A 18 -7.80 9.79 -3.81
C VAL A 18 -8.98 9.26 -4.62
N GLN A 19 -9.02 7.95 -4.88
CA GLN A 19 -10.13 7.31 -5.60
C GLN A 19 -11.48 7.44 -4.86
N ALA A 20 -11.48 7.19 -3.55
CA ALA A 20 -12.68 7.31 -2.73
C ALA A 20 -13.15 8.77 -2.63
N GLY A 21 -12.23 9.71 -2.41
CA GLY A 21 -12.54 11.13 -2.37
C GLY A 21 -13.06 11.67 -3.70
N SER A 22 -12.50 11.20 -4.82
CA SER A 22 -12.95 11.59 -6.16
C SER A 22 -14.37 11.13 -6.44
N LEU A 23 -14.73 9.91 -6.03
CA LEU A 23 -16.09 9.39 -6.19
C LEU A 23 -17.10 10.12 -5.30
N ALA A 24 -16.71 10.47 -4.06
CA ALA A 24 -17.55 11.28 -3.18
C ALA A 24 -17.78 12.69 -3.74
N PHE A 25 -16.73 13.34 -4.24
CA PHE A 25 -16.84 14.64 -4.92
C PHE A 25 -17.76 14.57 -6.14
N ALA A 26 -17.65 13.50 -6.95
CA ALA A 26 -18.50 13.29 -8.10
C ALA A 26 -19.97 13.12 -7.73
N HIS A 27 -20.27 12.28 -6.73
CA HIS A 27 -21.64 12.07 -6.25
C HIS A 27 -22.26 13.36 -5.70
N VAL A 28 -21.55 14.08 -4.82
CA VAL A 28 -22.07 15.34 -4.25
C VAL A 28 -22.28 16.41 -5.33
N GLY A 29 -21.41 16.46 -6.35
CA GLY A 29 -21.60 17.35 -7.49
C GLY A 29 -22.84 17.01 -8.32
N LEU A 30 -23.13 15.71 -8.49
CA LEU A 30 -24.33 15.25 -9.17
C LEU A 30 -25.60 15.57 -8.38
N ASP A 31 -25.58 15.32 -7.07
CA ASP A 31 -26.68 15.66 -6.17
C ASP A 31 -26.98 17.17 -6.25
N ASN A 32 -25.93 18.00 -6.21
CA ASN A 32 -26.07 19.44 -6.35
C ASN A 32 -26.72 19.85 -7.70
N TYR A 33 -26.34 19.22 -8.80
CA TYR A 33 -26.96 19.46 -10.11
C TYR A 33 -28.45 19.10 -10.11
N ILE A 34 -28.81 17.95 -9.53
CA ILE A 34 -30.20 17.49 -9.42
C ILE A 34 -31.03 18.44 -8.54
N ASP A 35 -30.50 18.85 -7.39
CA ASP A 35 -31.16 19.78 -6.47
C ASP A 35 -31.48 21.14 -7.10
N HIS A 36 -30.74 21.53 -8.13
CA HIS A 36 -30.94 22.77 -8.88
C HIS A 36 -31.76 22.57 -10.17
N GLY A 37 -32.48 21.46 -10.29
CA GLY A 37 -33.41 21.18 -11.40
C GLY A 37 -32.79 20.44 -12.58
N GLY A 38 -31.56 19.96 -12.44
CA GLY A 38 -30.93 19.07 -13.41
C GLY A 38 -31.55 17.67 -13.40
N SER A 39 -31.46 16.97 -14.54
CA SER A 39 -31.90 15.58 -14.68
C SER A 39 -30.80 14.72 -15.29
N VAL A 40 -30.58 13.54 -14.73
CA VAL A 40 -29.57 12.58 -15.19
C VAL A 40 -30.28 11.46 -15.92
N ASP A 41 -30.26 11.51 -17.25
CA ASP A 41 -30.76 10.48 -18.14
C ASP A 41 -29.66 10.01 -19.10
N SER A 42 -29.99 9.11 -20.04
CA SER A 42 -29.02 8.61 -21.01
C SER A 42 -28.46 9.72 -21.90
N ALA A 43 -29.27 10.72 -22.28
CA ALA A 43 -28.84 11.83 -23.11
C ALA A 43 -27.81 12.72 -22.37
N PHE A 44 -28.03 12.95 -21.07
CA PHE A 44 -27.06 13.63 -20.22
C PHE A 44 -25.73 12.86 -20.16
N VAL A 45 -25.76 11.54 -19.96
CA VAL A 45 -24.53 10.72 -19.88
C VAL A 45 -23.77 10.74 -21.20
N GLU A 46 -24.46 10.59 -22.34
CA GLU A 46 -23.85 10.68 -23.68
C GLU A 46 -23.22 12.06 -23.93
N ALA A 47 -23.92 13.13 -23.56
CA ALA A 47 -23.42 14.50 -23.68
C ALA A 47 -22.19 14.76 -22.78
N SER A 48 -22.22 14.25 -21.55
CA SER A 48 -21.08 14.36 -20.62
C SER A 48 -19.84 13.61 -21.14
N GLN A 49 -20.02 12.40 -21.69
CA GLN A 49 -18.92 11.65 -22.31
C GLN A 49 -18.37 12.31 -23.58
N ALA A 50 -19.23 12.97 -24.35
CA ALA A 50 -18.83 13.78 -25.50
C ALA A 50 -18.19 15.13 -25.10
N GLY A 51 -18.21 15.49 -23.81
CA GLY A 51 -17.70 16.76 -23.28
C GLY A 51 -18.57 17.97 -23.62
N SER A 52 -19.81 17.76 -24.07
CA SER A 52 -20.73 18.85 -24.44
C SER A 52 -21.54 19.38 -23.25
N VAL A 53 -21.61 18.62 -22.15
CA VAL A 53 -22.18 19.03 -20.86
C VAL A 53 -21.18 18.65 -19.77
N SER A 54 -21.03 19.49 -18.74
CA SER A 54 -20.25 19.13 -17.56
C SER A 54 -20.87 19.67 -16.29
N VAL A 55 -20.86 18.85 -15.24
CA VAL A 55 -21.19 19.21 -13.86
C VAL A 55 -19.90 19.31 -13.05
N ILE A 56 -19.89 20.16 -12.02
CA ILE A 56 -18.73 20.40 -11.15
C ILE A 56 -18.09 19.09 -10.65
N GLY A 57 -18.90 18.05 -10.39
CA GLY A 57 -18.45 16.74 -9.92
C GLY A 57 -17.81 15.82 -10.98
N ASP A 58 -17.97 16.09 -12.28
CA ASP A 58 -17.60 15.13 -13.35
C ASP A 58 -16.11 14.79 -13.35
N ALA A 59 -15.26 15.75 -12.98
CA ALA A 59 -13.83 15.53 -12.83
C ALA A 59 -13.52 14.42 -11.80
N GLY A 60 -14.39 14.21 -10.82
CA GLY A 60 -14.26 13.12 -9.84
C GLY A 60 -14.44 11.74 -10.46
N PHE A 61 -15.43 11.56 -11.37
CA PHE A 61 -15.60 10.28 -12.09
C PHE A 61 -14.39 10.01 -13.00
N ALA A 62 -13.95 11.01 -13.75
CA ALA A 62 -12.78 10.88 -14.63
C ALA A 62 -11.50 10.56 -13.82
N THR A 63 -11.29 11.23 -12.68
CA THR A 63 -10.14 10.99 -11.80
C THR A 63 -10.21 9.60 -11.18
N HIS A 64 -11.38 9.16 -10.69
CA HIS A 64 -11.59 7.84 -10.14
C HIS A 64 -11.24 6.74 -11.15
N ALA A 65 -11.73 6.88 -12.39
CA ALA A 65 -11.49 5.94 -13.49
C ALA A 65 -10.02 5.92 -13.91
N ALA A 66 -9.42 7.08 -14.19
CA ALA A 66 -8.03 7.18 -14.62
C ALA A 66 -7.05 6.66 -13.56
N ASN A 67 -7.27 6.99 -12.28
CA ASN A 67 -6.44 6.49 -11.19
C ASN A 67 -6.55 4.96 -11.05
N GLY A 68 -7.76 4.40 -11.15
CA GLY A 68 -7.99 2.96 -11.03
C GLY A 68 -7.46 2.14 -12.19
N MET A 69 -7.58 2.65 -13.42
CA MET A 69 -7.22 1.94 -14.63
C MET A 69 -5.75 2.12 -15.04
N MET A 70 -5.12 3.23 -14.64
CA MET A 70 -3.77 3.57 -15.09
C MET A 70 -2.78 3.68 -13.92
N VAL A 71 -3.06 4.57 -12.96
CA VAL A 71 -2.10 4.90 -11.89
C VAL A 71 -1.87 3.72 -10.95
N LEU A 72 -2.94 3.14 -10.39
CA LEU A 72 -2.80 2.02 -9.45
C LEU A 72 -2.15 0.77 -10.08
N PRO A 73 -2.51 0.34 -11.31
CA PRO A 73 -1.84 -0.77 -11.98
C PRO A 73 -0.35 -0.54 -12.17
N VAL A 74 0.05 0.66 -12.62
CA VAL A 74 1.47 1.01 -12.78
C VAL A 74 2.19 0.96 -11.42
N LEU A 75 1.63 1.58 -10.38
CA LEU A 75 2.22 1.53 -9.04
C LEU A 75 2.33 0.11 -8.50
N ALA A 76 1.34 -0.74 -8.74
CA ALA A 76 1.33 -2.14 -8.30
C ALA A 76 2.41 -2.97 -9.01
N LEU A 77 2.59 -2.78 -10.32
CA LEU A 77 3.67 -3.43 -11.07
C LEU A 77 5.04 -2.96 -10.60
N LEU A 78 5.23 -1.65 -10.40
CA LEU A 78 6.47 -1.12 -9.84
C LEU A 78 6.73 -1.66 -8.43
N LEU A 79 5.69 -1.78 -7.60
CA LEU A 79 5.78 -2.38 -6.27
C LEU A 79 6.22 -3.85 -6.37
N LEU A 80 5.62 -4.63 -7.27
CA LEU A 80 5.99 -6.02 -7.53
C LEU A 80 7.43 -6.14 -8.02
N ILE A 81 7.85 -5.33 -8.99
CA ILE A 81 9.24 -5.30 -9.49
C ILE A 81 10.20 -4.99 -8.33
N SER A 82 9.92 -3.94 -7.54
CA SER A 82 10.78 -3.56 -6.41
C SER A 82 10.88 -4.65 -5.33
N SER A 83 9.85 -5.50 -5.20
CA SER A 83 9.77 -6.56 -4.20
C SER A 83 10.84 -7.66 -4.38
N PHE A 84 11.28 -7.90 -5.63
CA PHE A 84 12.33 -8.88 -5.93
C PHE A 84 13.70 -8.51 -5.35
N PHE A 85 13.89 -7.23 -5.05
CA PHE A 85 15.13 -6.69 -4.51
C PHE A 85 15.06 -6.41 -2.99
N VAL A 86 13.96 -6.77 -2.33
CA VAL A 86 13.82 -6.68 -0.87
C VAL A 86 14.13 -8.04 -0.25
N ARG A 87 15.02 -8.07 0.74
CA ARG A 87 15.34 -9.29 1.50
C ARG A 87 14.12 -9.71 2.33
N GLY A 88 13.57 -10.88 2.02
CA GLY A 88 12.46 -11.49 2.76
C GLY A 88 11.36 -12.03 1.84
N LYS A 89 10.99 -13.31 2.01
CA LYS A 89 9.97 -13.98 1.18
C LYS A 89 8.60 -13.27 1.22
N SER A 90 8.31 -12.54 2.29
CA SER A 90 7.05 -11.83 2.48
C SER A 90 6.85 -10.65 1.52
N ALA A 91 7.90 -9.93 1.11
CA ALA A 91 7.73 -8.72 0.28
C ALA A 91 7.07 -9.02 -1.07
N LYS A 92 7.46 -10.14 -1.69
CA LYS A 92 6.89 -10.64 -2.94
C LYS A 92 5.42 -11.05 -2.79
N LEU A 93 5.08 -11.74 -1.70
CA LEU A 93 3.70 -12.15 -1.42
C LEU A 93 2.78 -10.93 -1.30
N TRP A 94 3.17 -9.92 -0.51
CA TRP A 94 2.36 -8.72 -0.32
C TRP A 94 2.19 -7.93 -1.62
N ALA A 95 3.25 -7.79 -2.42
CA ALA A 95 3.14 -7.11 -3.71
C ALA A 95 2.26 -7.87 -4.71
N LEU A 96 2.36 -9.21 -4.74
CA LEU A 96 1.49 -10.04 -5.57
C LEU A 96 0.03 -9.94 -5.15
N LEU A 97 -0.26 -9.90 -3.85
CA LEU A 97 -1.62 -9.66 -3.34
C LEU A 97 -2.17 -8.31 -3.81
N VAL A 98 -1.37 -7.23 -3.76
CA VAL A 98 -1.78 -5.91 -4.27
C VAL A 98 -2.12 -5.99 -5.76
N VAL A 99 -1.26 -6.62 -6.59
CA VAL A 99 -1.51 -6.79 -8.03
C VAL A 99 -2.78 -7.59 -8.28
N ALA A 100 -2.97 -8.73 -7.58
CA ALA A 100 -4.13 -9.59 -7.74
C ALA A 100 -5.43 -8.87 -7.36
N LEU A 101 -5.43 -8.13 -6.25
CA LEU A 101 -6.60 -7.38 -5.81
C LEU A 101 -6.94 -6.23 -6.77
N ILE A 102 -5.95 -5.54 -7.33
CA ILE A 102 -6.18 -4.50 -8.35
C ILE A 102 -6.72 -5.09 -9.65
N ALA A 103 -6.18 -6.23 -10.09
CA ALA A 103 -6.72 -6.94 -11.25
C ALA A 103 -8.19 -7.36 -11.02
N LEU A 104 -8.50 -7.89 -9.84
CA LEU A 104 -9.88 -8.18 -9.44
C LEU A 104 -10.75 -6.92 -9.42
N GLN A 105 -10.25 -5.81 -8.87
CA GLN A 105 -10.96 -4.52 -8.80
C GLN A 105 -11.39 -4.05 -10.19
N ILE A 106 -10.48 -4.12 -11.17
CA ILE A 106 -10.72 -3.71 -12.55
C ILE A 106 -11.75 -4.63 -13.21
N THR A 107 -11.62 -5.95 -13.04
CA THR A 107 -12.60 -6.90 -13.56
C THR A 107 -14.00 -6.61 -13.03
N VAL A 108 -14.15 -6.39 -11.72
CA VAL A 108 -15.44 -6.05 -11.11
C VAL A 108 -15.97 -4.70 -11.60
N ALA A 109 -15.08 -3.72 -11.84
CA ALA A 109 -15.46 -2.40 -12.35
C ALA A 109 -16.10 -2.44 -13.75
N PHE A 110 -15.66 -3.36 -14.61
CA PHE A 110 -16.26 -3.52 -15.94
C PHE A 110 -17.54 -4.36 -15.94
N THR A 111 -17.75 -5.22 -14.93
CA THR A 111 -18.95 -6.06 -14.86
C THR A 111 -20.11 -5.42 -14.10
N MET A 112 -19.87 -4.38 -13.30
CA MET A 112 -20.92 -3.73 -12.50
C MET A 112 -21.96 -2.95 -13.31
N PHE A 113 -21.70 -2.62 -14.59
CA PHE A 113 -22.67 -1.93 -15.46
C PHE A 113 -23.95 -2.76 -15.66
N ASP A 114 -23.84 -4.09 -15.69
CA ASP A 114 -24.99 -5.00 -15.80
C ASP A 114 -25.47 -5.52 -14.43
N MET A 115 -24.63 -5.41 -13.40
CA MET A 115 -24.89 -5.94 -12.06
C MET A 115 -24.55 -4.90 -10.98
N PRO A 116 -25.43 -3.90 -10.73
CA PRO A 116 -25.10 -2.74 -9.88
C PRO A 116 -24.68 -3.10 -8.46
N TYR A 117 -25.18 -4.21 -7.90
CA TYR A 117 -24.80 -4.70 -6.57
C TYR A 117 -23.32 -5.09 -6.46
N LEU A 118 -22.63 -5.33 -7.58
CA LEU A 118 -21.18 -5.52 -7.61
C LEU A 118 -20.41 -4.25 -7.22
N GLY A 119 -21.06 -3.07 -7.21
CA GLY A 119 -20.50 -1.85 -6.63
C GLY A 119 -20.09 -2.03 -5.16
N ILE A 120 -20.83 -2.83 -4.38
CA ILE A 120 -20.46 -3.15 -2.99
C ILE A 120 -19.18 -3.99 -2.97
N VAL A 121 -19.09 -5.00 -3.83
CA VAL A 121 -17.91 -5.87 -3.96
C VAL A 121 -16.69 -5.04 -4.37
N HIS A 122 -16.86 -4.13 -5.32
CA HIS A 122 -15.84 -3.18 -5.75
C HIS A 122 -15.37 -2.30 -4.58
N GLY A 123 -16.29 -1.69 -3.82
CA GLY A 123 -15.95 -0.87 -2.66
C GLY A 123 -15.18 -1.65 -1.57
N VAL A 124 -15.63 -2.87 -1.25
CA VAL A 124 -14.96 -3.73 -0.26
C VAL A 124 -13.56 -4.14 -0.73
N ASN A 125 -13.40 -4.50 -2.02
CA ASN A 125 -12.10 -4.88 -2.55
C ASN A 125 -11.12 -3.68 -2.61
N ALA A 126 -11.60 -2.44 -2.82
CA ALA A 126 -10.78 -1.24 -2.68
C ALA A 126 -10.21 -1.09 -1.26
N LEU A 127 -11.03 -1.33 -0.23
CA LEU A 127 -10.56 -1.33 1.16
C LEU A 127 -9.56 -2.45 1.42
N ALA A 128 -9.75 -3.63 0.80
CA ALA A 128 -8.77 -4.71 0.90
C ALA A 128 -7.42 -4.31 0.29
N ILE A 129 -7.39 -3.67 -0.89
CA ILE A 129 -6.17 -3.13 -1.52
C ILE A 129 -5.47 -2.16 -0.57
N LEU A 130 -6.22 -1.21 0.01
CA LEU A 130 -5.71 -0.24 0.96
C LEU A 130 -5.02 -0.91 2.16
N LEU A 131 -5.71 -1.85 2.81
CA LEU A 131 -5.20 -2.53 4.00
C LEU A 131 -3.97 -3.40 3.69
N VAL A 132 -3.98 -4.10 2.55
CA VAL A 132 -2.85 -4.92 2.09
C VAL A 132 -1.64 -4.05 1.77
N ALA A 133 -1.84 -2.90 1.10
CA ALA A 133 -0.77 -1.96 0.79
C ALA A 133 -0.16 -1.33 2.06
N ILE A 134 -0.98 -0.90 3.01
CA ILE A 134 -0.52 -0.42 4.33
C ILE A 134 0.26 -1.51 5.05
N THR A 135 -0.25 -2.74 5.07
CA THR A 135 0.41 -3.88 5.72
C THR A 135 1.76 -4.18 5.08
N ALA A 136 1.86 -4.12 3.75
CA ALA A 136 3.10 -4.27 3.00
C ALA A 136 4.13 -3.22 3.43
N ALA A 137 3.73 -1.95 3.47
CA ALA A 137 4.59 -0.84 3.87
C ALA A 137 5.09 -0.99 5.32
N LEU A 138 4.18 -1.28 6.26
CA LEU A 138 4.50 -1.42 7.68
C LEU A 138 5.42 -2.62 7.95
N ARG A 139 5.16 -3.78 7.32
CA ARG A 139 6.02 -4.97 7.48
C ARG A 139 7.40 -4.75 6.89
N ALA A 140 7.50 -4.12 5.72
CA ALA A 140 8.78 -3.81 5.13
C ALA A 140 9.58 -2.81 5.99
N ARG A 141 8.96 -1.94 6.79
CA ARG A 141 9.67 -1.06 7.74
C ARG A 141 10.21 -1.77 9.00
N ARG A 142 9.67 -2.92 9.39
CA ARG A 142 10.05 -3.62 10.64
C ARG A 142 11.26 -4.55 10.52
N VAL A 143 11.75 -4.83 9.32
CA VAL A 143 12.96 -5.65 9.12
C VAL A 143 14.20 -4.84 9.54
N SER A 144 14.61 -4.88 10.81
CA SER A 144 15.89 -4.30 11.24
C SER A 144 17.05 -5.03 10.55
N PRO A 145 18.14 -4.34 10.17
CA PRO A 145 19.40 -5.02 9.93
C PRO A 145 19.73 -5.79 11.21
N SER A 146 19.95 -7.10 11.12
CA SER A 146 20.52 -7.85 12.24
C SER A 146 21.73 -7.07 12.73
N ALA A 147 21.70 -6.65 13.99
CA ALA A 147 22.89 -6.14 14.64
C ALA A 147 23.95 -7.23 14.44
N THR A 148 25.00 -6.91 13.66
CA THR A 148 26.26 -7.60 13.78
C THR A 148 26.66 -7.38 15.22
N THR A 149 26.31 -8.33 16.09
CA THR A 149 26.95 -8.49 17.38
C THR A 149 28.41 -8.66 17.03
N THR A 150 29.12 -7.55 17.13
CA THR A 150 30.55 -7.50 17.38
C THR A 150 30.77 -8.49 18.51
N GLN A 151 31.17 -9.70 18.14
CA GLN A 151 31.87 -10.61 19.02
C GLN A 151 33.21 -9.92 19.30
N ALA A 152 33.17 -8.89 20.15
CA ALA A 152 34.35 -8.30 20.73
C ALA A 152 34.97 -9.43 21.53
N MET A 153 36.03 -10.00 20.96
CA MET A 153 37.08 -10.75 21.62
C MET A 153 37.07 -10.50 23.13
N ALA A 154 36.54 -11.46 23.90
CA ALA A 154 36.99 -11.61 25.27
C ALA A 154 38.49 -11.89 25.20
N PRO A 155 39.36 -11.13 25.89
CA PRO A 155 40.78 -11.48 25.94
C PRO A 155 40.91 -12.84 26.63
N SER A 156 41.57 -13.78 25.96
CA SER A 156 42.09 -15.00 26.59
C SER A 156 42.93 -14.61 27.80
N ALA A 157 42.45 -14.90 29.01
CA ALA A 157 43.26 -14.89 30.21
C ALA A 157 44.22 -16.08 30.16
N VAL A 158 45.40 -15.85 29.57
CA VAL A 158 46.56 -16.73 29.64
C VAL A 158 47.33 -16.36 30.92
N GLY A 159 47.36 -17.31 31.86
CA GLY A 159 48.49 -17.64 32.74
C GLY A 159 49.13 -16.56 33.60
N THR A 160 48.96 -16.67 34.92
CA THR A 160 50.07 -16.49 35.88
C THR A 160 49.86 -17.43 37.06
N THR A 161 50.45 -18.62 36.98
CA THR A 161 50.84 -19.40 38.15
C THR A 161 52.16 -18.83 38.65
N ALA A 162 52.14 -18.10 39.76
CA ALA A 162 53.33 -17.79 40.52
C ALA A 162 53.06 -18.20 41.98
N GLY A 163 53.71 -19.29 42.39
CA GLY A 163 53.78 -19.67 43.79
C GLY A 163 54.63 -18.67 44.56
N THR A 164 54.23 -18.40 45.80
CA THR A 164 55.11 -17.85 46.82
C THR A 164 54.75 -18.50 48.14
N GLU A 165 55.55 -19.52 48.45
CA GLU A 165 56.17 -19.83 49.74
C GLU A 165 55.36 -19.71 51.05
N ARG A 166 55.25 -20.88 51.71
CA ARG A 166 55.27 -21.04 53.17
C ARG A 166 56.44 -20.26 53.78
N SER A 167 56.18 -19.45 54.81
CA SER A 167 56.98 -19.44 56.05
C SER A 167 56.24 -18.71 57.18
N ASP A 168 56.20 -19.37 58.33
CA ASP A 168 56.17 -18.82 59.69
C ASP A 168 54.89 -18.20 60.28
N ALA A 169 54.20 -19.01 61.09
CA ALA A 169 53.58 -18.57 62.34
C ALA A 169 53.62 -19.69 63.38
N ILE A 170 54.68 -19.69 64.19
CA ILE A 170 54.73 -20.26 65.55
C ILE A 170 54.85 -19.05 66.49
N GLN A 171 54.17 -19.14 67.65
CA GLN A 171 54.16 -18.27 68.85
C GLN A 171 52.98 -17.29 68.89
N ALA A 172 52.13 -17.24 69.94
CA ALA A 172 52.13 -17.86 71.26
C ALA A 172 50.69 -18.06 71.75
#